data_AF-A0A9D4W0D4-F1
#
_entry.id   AF-A0A9D4W0D4-F1
#
_cell.length_a   1.000
_cell.length_b   1.000
_cell.length_c   1.000
_cell.angle_alpha   90.00
_cell.angle_beta   90.00
_cell.angle_gamma   90.00
#
_symmetry.space_group_name_H-M   'P 1'
#
loop_
_entity.id
_entity.type
_entity.pdbx_description
1 polymer ?
#
loop_
_entity_poly.entity_id
_entity_poly.type
_entity_poly.pdbx_seq_one_letter_code
_entity_poly.pdbx_strand_id
1 'polypeptide(L)'
;MASTMAATSERWIDRLQFSSLFWLPPQDGQQKKDQIAAYVKYLIQFTSEQFADDIAELIRNRYPSKEILLFDDVLATFVLHHPEHGHAVVLPIISCIIDGTLVYDKTSPPFASLISLVCPKNENEYSEQWALACGEILRILTHYNCPIYKME
;
A
#
# COMPACT_ATOMS: atom_id res chain seq x y z
N MET A 1 9.58 -42.00 14.02
CA MET A 1 9.67 -40.53 14.17
C MET A 1 9.80 -39.94 12.77
N ALA A 2 8.67 -39.56 12.17
CA ALA A 2 8.68 -38.90 10.87
C ALA A 2 9.00 -37.43 11.11
N SER A 3 10.14 -36.97 10.60
CA SER A 3 10.47 -35.55 10.59
C SER A 3 9.60 -34.90 9.53
N THR A 4 8.64 -34.10 9.97
CA THR A 4 7.86 -33.21 9.11
C THR A 4 8.83 -32.18 8.53
N MET A 5 9.34 -32.42 7.32
CA MET A 5 9.83 -31.32 6.50
C MET A 5 8.61 -30.45 6.19
N ALA A 6 8.45 -29.37 6.94
CA ALA A 6 7.60 -28.26 6.52
C ALA A 6 8.15 -27.80 5.17
N ALA A 7 7.45 -28.14 4.09
CA ALA A 7 7.69 -27.52 2.81
C ALA A 7 7.44 -26.03 3.02
N THR A 8 8.52 -25.24 3.10
CA THR A 8 8.43 -23.78 3.05
C THR A 8 7.88 -23.43 1.68
N SER A 9 6.56 -23.28 1.56
CA SER A 9 5.97 -22.71 0.36
C SER A 9 6.52 -21.30 0.23
N GLU A 10 7.40 -21.07 -0.75
CA GLU A 10 7.97 -19.76 -1.04
C GLU A 10 6.82 -18.76 -1.24
N ARG A 11 6.69 -17.76 -0.35
CA ARG A 11 5.65 -16.74 -0.48
C ARG A 11 6.02 -15.79 -1.61
N TRP A 12 5.05 -15.24 -2.31
CA TRP A 12 5.31 -14.30 -3.41
C TRP A 12 6.08 -13.06 -2.92
N ILE A 13 5.90 -12.67 -1.66
CA ILE A 13 6.64 -11.57 -1.03
C ILE A 13 8.13 -11.87 -0.82
N ASP A 14 8.53 -13.15 -0.70
CA ASP A 14 9.94 -13.52 -0.52
C ASP A 14 10.76 -13.13 -1.76
N ARG A 15 10.14 -13.22 -2.94
CA ARG A 15 10.74 -12.81 -4.22
C ARG A 15 10.90 -11.30 -4.35
N LEU A 16 10.14 -10.52 -3.58
CA LEU A 16 10.23 -9.06 -3.62
C LEU A 16 11.41 -8.52 -2.82
N GLN A 17 11.97 -9.28 -1.87
CA GLN A 17 13.00 -8.81 -0.95
C GLN A 17 14.23 -8.20 -1.67
N PHE A 18 14.61 -8.73 -2.83
CA PHE A 18 15.74 -8.27 -3.65
C PHE A 18 15.33 -7.53 -4.92
N SER A 19 14.05 -7.18 -5.05
CA SER A 19 13.51 -6.50 -6.22
C SER A 19 13.76 -4.98 -6.18
N SER A 20 13.65 -4.33 -7.34
CA SER A 20 13.74 -2.87 -7.44
C SER A 20 12.58 -2.14 -6.75
N LEU A 21 11.55 -2.86 -6.29
CA LEU A 21 10.41 -2.30 -5.58
C LEU A 21 10.83 -1.48 -4.35
N PHE A 22 11.92 -1.89 -3.69
CA PHE A 22 12.41 -1.24 -2.48
C PHE A 22 13.58 -0.27 -2.74
N TRP A 23 13.78 0.13 -4.00
CA TRP A 23 14.78 1.14 -4.37
C TRP A 23 14.10 2.49 -4.62
N LEU A 24 14.91 3.54 -4.75
CA LEU A 24 14.42 4.85 -5.16
C LEU A 24 13.73 4.76 -6.54
N PRO A 25 12.62 5.49 -6.76
CA PRO A 25 11.96 5.53 -8.05
C PRO A 25 12.92 5.98 -9.16
N PRO A 26 12.78 5.44 -10.39
CA PRO A 26 13.53 5.92 -11.55
C PRO A 26 13.31 7.42 -11.78
N GLN A 27 14.37 8.12 -12.19
CA GLN A 27 14.29 9.55 -12.54
C GLN A 27 13.55 9.78 -13.86
N ASP A 28 13.62 8.82 -14.77
CA ASP A 28 12.87 8.85 -16.03
C ASP A 28 11.38 8.59 -15.76
N GLY A 29 10.54 9.53 -16.17
CA GLY A 29 9.10 9.50 -15.88
C GLY A 29 8.37 8.35 -16.56
N GLN A 30 8.79 7.92 -17.75
CA GLN A 30 8.16 6.81 -18.46
C GLN A 30 8.56 5.49 -17.83
N GLN A 31 9.86 5.29 -17.57
CA GLN A 31 10.38 4.11 -16.90
C GLN A 31 9.76 3.93 -15.51
N LYS A 32 9.58 5.02 -14.76
CA LYS A 32 8.88 5.00 -13.47
C LYS A 32 7.45 4.48 -13.63
N LYS A 33 6.69 5.02 -14.58
CA LYS A 33 5.30 4.57 -14.85
C LYS A 33 5.23 3.10 -15.25
N ASP A 34 6.13 2.65 -16.12
CA ASP A 34 6.17 1.27 -16.59
C ASP A 34 6.50 0.29 -15.45
N GLN A 35 7.44 0.65 -14.57
CA GLN A 35 7.77 -0.16 -13.39
C GLN A 35 6.62 -0.20 -12.38
N ILE A 36 5.99 0.93 -12.10
CA ILE A 36 4.80 0.98 -11.22
C ILE A 36 3.72 0.06 -11.78
N ALA A 37 3.39 0.19 -13.07
CA ALA A 37 2.38 -0.64 -13.72
C ALA A 37 2.72 -2.14 -13.66
N ALA A 38 4.00 -2.49 -13.85
CA ALA A 38 4.47 -3.87 -13.76
C ALA A 38 4.28 -4.44 -12.34
N TYR A 39 4.64 -3.70 -11.30
CA TYR A 39 4.46 -4.15 -9.92
C TYR A 39 2.98 -4.17 -9.50
N VAL A 40 2.17 -3.21 -9.90
CA VAL A 40 0.72 -3.25 -9.67
C VAL A 40 0.10 -4.50 -10.30
N LYS A 41 0.49 -4.81 -11.56
CA LYS A 41 0.09 -6.03 -12.25
C LYS A 41 0.63 -7.30 -11.58
N TYR A 42 1.76 -7.22 -10.88
CA TYR A 42 2.28 -8.33 -10.10
C TYR A 42 1.45 -8.54 -8.82
N LEU A 43 1.18 -7.49 -8.05
CA LEU A 43 0.39 -7.55 -6.81
C LEU A 43 -1.02 -8.10 -7.04
N ILE A 44 -1.70 -7.66 -8.11
CA ILE A 44 -3.07 -8.11 -8.43
C ILE A 44 -3.17 -9.62 -8.73
N GLN A 45 -2.05 -10.28 -9.09
CA GLN A 45 -2.05 -11.74 -9.31
C GLN A 45 -2.19 -12.53 -8.01
N PHE A 46 -1.93 -11.89 -6.87
CA PHE A 46 -1.91 -12.52 -5.55
C PHE A 46 -3.02 -12.02 -4.63
N THR A 47 -4.04 -11.30 -5.13
CA THR A 47 -5.14 -10.74 -4.30
C THR A 47 -6.15 -11.77 -3.80
N SER A 48 -5.76 -13.05 -3.77
CA SER A 48 -6.52 -14.16 -3.21
C SER A 48 -6.24 -14.31 -1.70
N GLU A 49 -6.43 -15.52 -1.17
CA GLU A 49 -6.17 -15.86 0.23
C GLU A 49 -4.69 -15.56 0.57
N GLN A 50 -4.45 -14.88 1.71
CA GLN A 50 -3.15 -14.40 2.24
C GLN A 50 -2.68 -13.02 1.76
N PHE A 51 -3.26 -12.41 0.72
CA PHE A 51 -2.83 -11.09 0.24
C PHE A 51 -2.73 -10.04 1.34
N ALA A 52 -3.76 -9.95 2.18
CA ALA A 52 -3.84 -8.95 3.23
C ALA A 52 -2.74 -9.13 4.29
N ASP A 53 -2.44 -10.38 4.66
CA ASP A 53 -1.40 -10.69 5.65
C ASP A 53 -0.01 -10.43 5.07
N ASP A 54 0.21 -10.82 3.82
CA ASP A 54 1.45 -10.63 3.07
C ASP A 54 1.77 -9.15 2.87
N ILE A 55 0.79 -8.35 2.42
CA ILE A 55 0.94 -6.90 2.26
C ILE A 55 1.13 -6.21 3.60
N ALA A 56 0.39 -6.61 4.64
CA ALA A 56 0.58 -6.06 5.97
C ALA A 56 1.99 -6.32 6.51
N GLU A 57 2.56 -7.49 6.24
CA GLU A 57 3.95 -7.80 6.57
C GLU A 57 4.94 -6.93 5.79
N LEU A 58 4.76 -6.78 4.47
CA LEU A 58 5.60 -5.88 3.67
C LEU A 58 5.58 -4.45 4.17
N ILE A 59 4.40 -3.93 4.50
CA ILE A 59 4.20 -2.56 5.01
C ILE A 59 4.89 -2.39 6.37
N ARG A 60 4.71 -3.33 7.31
CA ARG A 60 5.37 -3.29 8.63
C ARG A 60 6.89 -3.41 8.54
N ASN A 61 7.41 -4.15 7.58
CA ASN A 61 8.85 -4.32 7.37
C ASN A 61 9.51 -3.13 6.65
N ARG A 62 8.71 -2.20 6.12
CA ARG A 62 9.19 -1.05 5.33
C ARG A 62 8.93 0.29 5.98
N TYR A 63 7.87 0.43 6.77
CA TYR A 63 7.60 1.68 7.49
C TYR A 63 7.98 1.59 8.97
N PRO A 64 8.52 2.69 9.55
CA PRO A 64 8.77 3.98 8.90
C PRO A 64 9.99 3.96 7.95
N SER A 65 9.88 4.65 6.81
CA SER A 65 10.99 4.86 5.86
C SER A 65 11.42 6.33 5.88
N LYS A 66 12.71 6.59 5.62
CA LYS A 66 13.27 7.94 5.48
C LYS A 66 13.21 8.48 4.05
N GLU A 67 13.09 7.58 3.07
CA GLU A 67 13.14 7.89 1.65
C GLU A 67 11.87 7.38 0.96
N ILE A 68 11.41 8.12 -0.05
CA ILE A 68 10.32 7.69 -0.92
C ILE A 68 10.87 6.62 -1.85
N LEU A 69 10.36 5.40 -1.69
CA LEU A 69 10.71 4.23 -2.46
C LEU A 69 9.69 4.03 -3.60
N LEU A 70 10.06 3.23 -4.60
CA LEU A 70 9.14 2.79 -5.65
C LEU A 70 7.90 2.09 -5.04
N PHE A 71 8.08 1.41 -3.90
CA PHE A 71 7.01 0.78 -3.14
C PHE A 71 5.89 1.75 -2.75
N ASP A 72 6.21 2.98 -2.35
CA ASP A 72 5.21 3.99 -1.97
C ASP A 72 4.29 4.33 -3.15
N ASP A 73 4.90 4.56 -4.32
CA ASP A 73 4.16 4.86 -5.55
C ASP A 73 3.36 3.65 -6.06
N VAL A 74 3.89 2.44 -5.87
CA VAL A 74 3.19 1.20 -6.22
C VAL A 74 1.96 0.99 -5.33
N LEU A 75 2.08 1.16 -4.01
CA LEU A 75 0.94 1.05 -3.10
C LEU A 75 -0.12 2.10 -3.41
N ALA A 76 0.29 3.36 -3.64
CA ALA A 76 -0.65 4.43 -3.99
C ALA A 76 -1.40 4.10 -5.28
N THR A 77 -0.68 3.73 -6.33
CA THR A 77 -1.27 3.38 -7.63
C THR A 77 -2.13 2.12 -7.54
N PHE A 78 -1.75 1.16 -6.71
CA PHE A 78 -2.53 -0.05 -6.47
C PHE A 78 -3.88 0.29 -5.81
N VAL A 79 -3.89 1.09 -4.75
CA VAL A 79 -5.13 1.51 -4.07
C VAL A 79 -6.05 2.30 -5.01
N LEU A 80 -5.48 3.14 -5.87
CA LEU A 80 -6.26 3.91 -6.85
C LEU A 80 -6.94 3.03 -7.90
N HIS A 81 -6.22 2.06 -8.46
CA HIS A 81 -6.75 1.22 -9.54
C HIS A 81 -7.53 -0.01 -9.05
N HIS A 82 -7.30 -0.44 -7.81
CA HIS A 82 -7.92 -1.61 -7.18
C HIS A 82 -8.51 -1.25 -5.81
N PRO A 83 -9.49 -0.33 -5.76
CA PRO A 83 -10.07 0.15 -4.50
C PRO A 83 -10.71 -0.97 -3.67
N GLU A 84 -11.18 -2.05 -4.30
CA GLU A 84 -11.69 -3.27 -3.64
C GLU A 84 -10.65 -3.95 -2.74
N HIS A 85 -9.36 -3.74 -3.01
CA HIS A 85 -8.24 -4.24 -2.22
C HIS A 85 -7.58 -3.14 -1.37
N GLY A 86 -8.08 -1.91 -1.42
CA GLY A 86 -7.50 -0.75 -0.72
C GLY A 86 -7.42 -0.93 0.78
N HIS A 87 -8.40 -1.62 1.38
CA HIS A 87 -8.41 -1.91 2.82
C HIS A 87 -7.18 -2.71 3.28
N ALA A 88 -6.73 -3.70 2.49
CA ALA A 88 -5.57 -4.52 2.80
C ALA A 88 -4.26 -3.70 2.88
N VAL A 89 -4.20 -2.58 2.15
CA VAL A 89 -3.05 -1.67 2.14
C VAL A 89 -3.17 -0.60 3.21
N VAL A 90 -4.35 0.04 3.32
CA VAL A 90 -4.54 1.21 4.20
C VAL A 90 -4.57 0.80 5.68
N LEU A 91 -5.18 -0.34 6.01
CA LEU A 91 -5.27 -0.82 7.39
C LEU A 91 -3.89 -0.96 8.07
N PRO A 92 -2.90 -1.68 7.52
CA PRO A 92 -1.60 -1.80 8.17
C PRO A 92 -0.87 -0.46 8.29
N ILE A 93 -1.05 0.49 7.35
CA ILE A 93 -0.50 1.85 7.48
C ILE A 93 -1.15 2.58 8.66
N ILE A 94 -2.48 2.54 8.79
CA ILE A 94 -3.20 3.11 9.94
C ILE A 94 -2.75 2.46 11.24
N SER A 95 -2.57 1.13 11.24
CA SER A 95 -2.06 0.40 12.41
C SER A 95 -0.71 0.95 12.88
N CYS A 96 0.23 1.22 11.96
CA CYS A 96 1.51 1.83 12.29
C CYS A 96 1.38 3.27 12.83
N ILE A 97 0.32 4.00 12.48
CA ILE A 97 0.07 5.33 13.08
C ILE A 97 -0.47 5.17 14.50
N ILE A 98 -1.41 4.25 14.71
CA ILE A 98 -2.06 4.02 16.00
C ILE A 98 -1.06 3.51 17.03
N ASP A 99 -0.14 2.62 16.64
CA ASP A 99 0.89 2.08 17.54
C ASP A 99 2.07 3.04 17.77
N GLY A 100 2.09 4.18 17.08
CA GLY A 100 3.10 5.23 17.20
C GLY A 100 4.42 4.94 16.48
N THR A 101 4.50 3.86 15.68
CA THR A 101 5.70 3.54 14.89
C THR A 101 5.85 4.40 13.63
N LEU A 102 4.75 4.93 13.12
CA LEU A 102 4.69 5.82 11.95
C LEU A 102 3.99 7.13 12.31
N VAL A 103 4.58 8.26 11.94
CA VAL A 103 3.99 9.60 12.12
C VAL A 103 3.43 10.08 10.79
N TYR A 104 2.20 10.60 10.79
CA TYR A 104 1.64 11.23 9.60
C TYR A 104 2.41 12.50 9.23
N ASP A 105 2.96 12.52 8.02
CA ASP A 105 3.53 13.69 7.39
C ASP A 105 3.26 13.62 5.89
N LYS A 106 2.55 14.63 5.38
CA LYS A 106 2.15 14.73 3.97
C LYS A 106 3.32 14.72 2.97
N THR A 107 4.54 15.01 3.43
CA THR A 107 5.75 15.05 2.59
C THR A 107 6.64 13.83 2.74
N SER A 108 6.31 12.95 3.67
CA SER A 108 7.09 11.75 3.99
C SER A 108 6.38 10.46 3.52
N PRO A 109 7.12 9.35 3.36
CA PRO A 109 6.55 8.04 3.06
C PRO A 109 5.59 7.54 4.14
N PRO A 110 4.53 6.79 3.79
CA PRO A 110 4.00 6.56 2.44
C PRO A 110 3.06 7.67 1.95
N PHE A 111 2.80 8.69 2.78
CA PHE A 111 1.72 9.65 2.55
C PHE A 111 1.99 10.57 1.36
N ALA A 112 3.25 10.93 1.08
CA ALA A 112 3.60 11.76 -0.06
C ALA A 112 3.09 11.19 -1.39
N SER A 113 3.30 9.89 -1.63
CA SER A 113 2.83 9.20 -2.83
C SER A 113 1.31 9.07 -2.87
N LEU A 114 0.70 8.68 -1.74
CA LEU A 114 -0.77 8.57 -1.64
C LEU A 114 -1.46 9.91 -1.92
N ILE A 115 -1.00 10.99 -1.27
CA ILE A 115 -1.57 12.33 -1.41
C ILE A 115 -1.36 12.87 -2.81
N SER A 116 -0.16 12.70 -3.40
CA SER A 116 0.10 13.16 -4.76
C SER A 116 -0.80 12.51 -5.79
N LEU A 117 -1.27 11.28 -5.53
CA LEU A 117 -2.08 10.51 -6.46
C LEU A 117 -3.58 10.82 -6.32
N VAL A 118 -4.03 11.17 -5.11
CA VAL A 118 -5.42 11.59 -4.84
C VAL A 118 -5.63 13.10 -4.92
N CYS A 119 -4.58 13.91 -4.94
CA CYS A 119 -4.66 15.36 -5.08
C CYS A 119 -3.97 15.78 -6.38
N PRO A 120 -4.60 15.53 -7.56
CA PRO A 120 -4.03 15.92 -8.83
C PRO A 120 -3.83 17.44 -8.89
N LYS A 121 -2.76 17.87 -9.55
CA LYS A 121 -2.44 19.31 -9.67
C LYS A 121 -3.35 20.04 -10.67
N ASN A 122 -4.04 19.30 -11.53
CA ASN A 122 -4.94 19.82 -12.55
C ASN A 122 -6.33 19.19 -12.42
N GLU A 123 -7.38 20.01 -12.54
CA GLU A 123 -8.78 19.57 -12.40
C GLU A 123 -9.24 18.56 -13.48
N ASN A 124 -8.49 18.42 -14.58
CA ASN A 124 -8.81 17.49 -15.67
C ASN A 124 -8.38 16.04 -15.40
N GLU A 125 -7.79 15.73 -14.24
CA GLU A 125 -7.28 14.39 -13.89
C GLU A 125 -8.21 13.59 -12.96
N TYR A 126 -9.38 14.13 -12.60
CA TYR A 126 -10.38 13.42 -11.80
C TYR A 126 -11.14 12.39 -12.66
N SER A 127 -10.86 11.10 -12.44
CA SER A 127 -11.54 9.97 -13.09
C SER A 127 -12.58 9.29 -12.17
N GLU A 128 -13.43 8.43 -12.72
CA GLU A 128 -14.35 7.60 -11.92
C GLU A 128 -13.60 6.72 -10.90
N GLN A 129 -12.46 6.14 -11.32
CA GLN A 129 -11.60 5.33 -10.46
C GLN A 129 -11.05 6.15 -9.29
N TRP A 130 -10.68 7.41 -9.54
CA TRP A 130 -10.26 8.34 -8.48
C TRP A 130 -11.37 8.56 -7.45
N ALA A 131 -12.62 8.76 -7.89
CA ALA A 131 -13.74 8.97 -6.99
C ALA A 131 -14.03 7.73 -6.14
N LEU A 132 -13.97 6.53 -6.72
CA LEU A 132 -14.14 5.26 -6.01
C LEU A 132 -13.05 5.03 -4.96
N ALA A 133 -11.78 5.27 -5.31
CA ALA A 133 -10.66 5.14 -4.39
C ALA A 133 -10.78 6.10 -3.20
N CYS A 134 -11.14 7.37 -3.45
CA CYS A 134 -11.42 8.34 -2.40
C CYS A 134 -12.57 7.90 -1.50
N GLY A 135 -13.64 7.37 -2.08
CA GLY A 135 -14.78 6.82 -1.33
C GLY A 135 -14.38 5.67 -0.40
N GLU A 136 -13.58 4.73 -0.89
CA GLU A 136 -13.10 3.59 -0.09
C GLU A 136 -12.15 4.02 1.03
N ILE A 137 -11.23 4.95 0.76
CA ILE A 137 -10.36 5.50 1.80
C ILE A 137 -11.21 6.18 2.89
N LEU A 138 -12.21 7.00 2.51
CA LEU A 138 -13.12 7.65 3.46
C LEU A 138 -13.94 6.62 4.25
N ARG A 139 -14.42 5.55 3.61
CA ARG A 139 -15.14 4.46 4.26
C ARG A 139 -14.27 3.78 5.32
N ILE A 140 -13.01 3.48 4.98
CA ILE A 140 -12.02 2.89 5.88
C ILE A 140 -11.75 3.83 7.06
N LEU A 141 -11.45 5.10 6.80
CA LEU A 141 -11.18 6.09 7.84
C LEU A 141 -12.40 6.28 8.76
N THR A 142 -13.61 6.27 8.21
CA THR A 142 -14.85 6.38 9.01
C THR A 142 -15.08 5.15 9.87
N HIS A 143 -14.75 3.95 9.37
CA HIS A 143 -14.80 2.72 10.17
C HIS A 143 -13.87 2.80 11.39
N TYR A 144 -12.66 3.35 11.23
CA TYR A 144 -11.68 3.48 12.31
C TYR A 144 -11.88 4.72 13.20
N ASN A 145 -12.47 5.81 12.69
CA ASN A 145 -12.85 7.00 13.46
C ASN A 145 -14.23 6.89 14.11
N CYS A 146 -14.91 5.74 14.02
CA CYS A 146 -16.19 5.56 14.70
C CYS A 146 -15.95 5.82 16.20
N PRO A 147 -16.57 6.86 16.79
CA PRO A 147 -16.46 7.08 18.21
C PRO A 147 -16.99 5.82 18.87
N ILE A 148 -16.11 5.07 19.54
CA ILE A 148 -16.53 4.03 20.47
C ILE A 148 -17.21 4.80 21.59
N TYR A 149 -18.51 4.99 21.47
CA TYR A 149 -19.35 5.44 22.57
C TYR A 149 -19.26 4.31 23.60
N LYS A 150 -18.29 4.40 24.51
CA LYS A 150 -18.29 3.59 25.73
C LYS A 150 -19.55 4.04 26.47
N MET A 151 -20.63 3.27 26.36
CA MET A 151 -21.67 3.33 27.36
C MET A 151 -21.01 2.88 28.67
N GLU A 152 -20.66 3.85 29.51
CA GLU A 152 -20.61 3.64 30.96
C GLU A 152 -21.99 3.24 31.47
#